data_AF-A0A9E6BZ37-F1
#
_entry.id   AF-A0A9E6BZ37-F1
#
_cell.length_a   1.000
_cell.length_b   1.000
_cell.length_c   1.000
_cell.angle_alpha   90.00
_cell.angle_beta   90.00
_cell.angle_gamma   90.00
#
_symmetry.space_group_name_H-M   'P 1'
#
loop_
_entity.id
_entity.type
_entity.pdbx_description
1 polymer ?
#
loop_
_entity_poly.entity_id
_entity_poly.type
_entity_poly.pdbx_seq_one_letter_code
_entity_poly.pdbx_strand_id
1 'polypeptide(L)'
;MSKGPKEERRGVDLGAFIRQQRERANISLRKLADRAGISNPYLSQIERGLRKPSAEILKSIARGLSIQAESLYQRAGLLDEGFHPPSVVEAVEADLQLNQRQKRVLLDIYRTYVQEEEEPS
;
A
#
# COMPACT_ATOMS: atom_id res chain seq x y z
N MET A 1 23.46 -15.73 5.93
CA MET A 1 23.01 -15.16 4.64
C MET A 1 22.86 -13.66 4.81
N SER A 2 23.77 -12.86 4.24
CA SER A 2 23.73 -11.40 4.39
C SER A 2 22.73 -10.81 3.40
N LYS A 3 21.79 -10.00 3.89
CA LYS A 3 20.79 -9.31 3.05
C LYS A 3 21.49 -8.27 2.17
N GLY A 4 21.08 -8.13 0.91
CA GLY A 4 21.71 -7.23 -0.05
C GLY A 4 21.33 -5.74 0.14
N PRO A 5 22.12 -4.80 -0.42
CA PRO A 5 21.97 -3.35 -0.18
C PRO A 5 20.62 -2.76 -0.60
N LYS A 6 19.90 -3.38 -1.56
CA LYS A 6 18.53 -2.96 -1.93
C LYS A 6 17.51 -3.22 -0.83
N GLU A 7 17.67 -4.33 -0.10
CA GLU A 7 16.75 -4.77 0.94
C GLU A 7 16.89 -3.97 2.24
N GLU A 8 18.07 -3.40 2.48
CA GLU A 8 18.33 -2.44 3.56
C GLU A 8 17.73 -1.08 3.24
N ARG A 9 17.94 -0.58 2.02
CA ARG A 9 17.35 0.69 1.54
C ARG A 9 15.83 0.70 1.62
N ARG A 10 15.15 -0.39 1.25
CA ARG A 10 13.69 -0.53 1.39
C ARG A 10 13.21 -0.44 2.85
N GLY A 11 13.94 -1.05 3.79
CA GLY A 11 13.60 -0.96 5.21
C GLY A 11 13.73 0.46 5.78
N VAL A 12 14.73 1.20 5.32
CA VAL A 12 14.92 2.62 5.69
C VAL A 12 13.81 3.50 5.10
N ASP A 13 13.42 3.28 3.83
CA ASP A 13 12.31 4.00 3.18
C ASP A 13 10.97 3.76 3.91
N LEU A 14 10.69 2.51 4.28
CA LEU A 14 9.49 2.15 5.04
C LEU A 14 9.42 2.85 6.39
N GLY A 15 10.51 2.81 7.17
CA GLY A 15 10.57 3.45 8.50
C GLY A 15 10.35 4.96 8.42
N ALA A 16 11.01 5.63 7.46
CA ALA A 16 10.85 7.04 7.21
C ALA A 16 9.42 7.40 6.78
N PHE A 17 8.80 6.58 5.93
CA PHE A 17 7.42 6.77 5.51
C PHE A 17 6.42 6.67 6.67
N ILE A 18 6.55 5.65 7.53
CA ILE A 18 5.69 5.49 8.72
C ILE A 18 5.80 6.73 9.62
N ARG A 19 7.03 7.21 9.86
CA ARG A 19 7.27 8.43 10.61
C ARG A 19 6.59 9.64 9.99
N GLN A 20 6.73 9.82 8.67
CA GLN A 20 6.12 10.93 7.95
C GLN A 20 4.59 10.92 8.05
N GLN A 21 3.95 9.75 7.87
CA GLN A 21 2.50 9.62 8.00
C GLN A 21 2.03 9.92 9.42
N ARG A 22 2.79 9.45 10.43
CA ARG A 22 2.51 9.74 11.84
C ARG A 22 2.55 11.25 12.12
N GLU A 23 3.58 11.94 11.63
CA GLU A 23 3.75 13.39 11.79
C GLU A 23 2.65 14.17 11.07
N ARG A 24 2.27 13.77 9.84
CA ARG A 24 1.12 14.37 9.12
C ARG A 24 -0.20 14.20 9.86
N ALA A 25 -0.41 13.06 10.51
CA ALA A 25 -1.57 12.80 11.33
C ALA A 25 -1.54 13.51 12.70
N ASN A 26 -0.47 14.27 13.01
CA ASN A 26 -0.27 14.96 14.29
C ASN A 26 -0.42 14.06 15.52
N ILE A 27 -0.02 12.78 15.41
CA ILE A 27 -0.04 11.85 16.55
C ILE A 27 1.37 11.54 17.04
N SER A 28 1.52 11.39 18.35
CA SER A 28 2.80 11.02 18.95
C SER A 28 3.17 9.57 18.64
N LEU A 29 4.46 9.25 18.73
CA LEU A 29 4.96 7.87 18.61
C LEU A 29 4.24 6.93 19.60
N ARG A 30 3.99 7.40 20.83
CA ARG A 30 3.27 6.65 21.85
C ARG A 30 1.83 6.38 21.42
N LYS A 31 1.13 7.39 20.92
CA LYS A 31 -0.26 7.25 20.48
C LYS A 31 -0.39 6.27 19.30
N LEU A 32 0.55 6.31 18.35
CA LEU A 32 0.54 5.34 17.25
C LEU A 32 0.83 3.92 17.74
N ALA A 33 1.81 3.74 18.62
CA ALA A 33 2.13 2.44 19.21
C ALA A 33 0.90 1.83 19.92
N ASP A 34 0.20 2.64 20.72
CA ASP A 34 -1.02 2.24 21.42
C ASP A 34 -2.13 1.82 20.43
N ARG A 35 -2.37 2.61 19.38
CA ARG A 35 -3.37 2.29 18.34
C ARG A 35 -3.02 1.04 17.54
N ALA A 36 -1.73 0.81 17.28
CA ALA A 36 -1.23 -0.34 16.55
C ALA A 36 -1.10 -1.59 17.45
N GLY A 37 -1.31 -1.48 18.76
CA GLY A 37 -1.17 -2.59 19.70
C GLY A 37 0.26 -3.13 19.81
N ILE A 38 1.26 -2.27 19.62
CA ILE A 38 2.69 -2.64 19.70
C ILE A 38 3.42 -1.78 20.73
N SER A 39 4.59 -2.23 21.18
CA SER A 39 5.37 -1.46 22.13
C SER A 39 5.99 -0.22 21.49
N ASN A 40 6.04 0.88 22.25
CA ASN A 40 6.66 2.13 21.80
C ASN A 40 8.14 1.97 21.38
N PRO A 41 8.99 1.20 22.12
CA PRO A 41 10.35 0.93 21.68
C PRO A 41 10.42 0.16 20.35
N TYR A 42 9.50 -0.76 20.10
CA TYR A 42 9.48 -1.52 18.86
C TYR A 42 9.11 -0.64 17.67
N LEU A 43 8.08 0.21 17.81
CA LEU A 43 7.74 1.20 16.78
C LEU A 43 8.90 2.17 16.50
N SER A 44 9.62 2.62 17.53
CA SER A 44 10.83 3.45 17.37
C SER A 44 11.93 2.75 16.56
N GLN A 45 12.11 1.45 16.73
CA GLN A 45 13.08 0.69 15.95
C GLN A 45 12.63 0.55 14.49
N ILE A 46 11.33 0.39 14.24
CA ILE A 46 10.76 0.34 12.88
C ILE A 46 10.95 1.68 12.16
N GLU A 47 10.59 2.81 12.79
CA GLU A 47 10.73 4.14 12.16
C GLU A 47 12.17 4.50 11.81
N ARG A 48 13.15 3.90 12.51
CA ARG A 48 14.59 4.07 12.24
C ARG A 48 15.16 3.03 11.26
N GLY A 49 14.34 2.12 10.74
CA GLY A 49 14.78 1.04 9.86
C GLY A 49 15.61 -0.05 10.56
N LEU A 50 15.67 -0.07 11.89
CA LEU A 50 16.45 -1.04 12.68
C LEU A 50 15.76 -2.40 12.81
N ARG A 51 14.44 -2.45 12.56
CA ARG A 51 13.64 -3.68 12.57
C ARG A 51 12.76 -3.75 11.34
N LYS A 52 12.71 -4.94 10.73
CA LYS A 52 11.77 -5.26 9.66
C LYS A 52 10.48 -5.82 10.29
N PRO A 53 9.35 -5.09 10.24
CA PRO A 53 8.08 -5.59 10.75
C PRO A 53 7.51 -6.71 9.85
N SER A 54 6.67 -7.58 10.42
CA SER A 54 5.88 -8.54 9.64
C SER A 54 4.67 -7.87 8.99
N ALA A 55 4.02 -8.56 8.04
CA ALA A 55 2.79 -8.08 7.40
C ALA A 55 1.69 -7.74 8.43
N GLU A 56 1.48 -8.58 9.44
CA GLU A 56 0.51 -8.31 10.51
C GLU A 56 0.82 -7.04 11.31
N ILE A 57 2.11 -6.78 11.59
CA ILE A 57 2.52 -5.54 12.27
C ILE A 57 2.27 -4.33 11.37
N LEU A 58 2.58 -4.44 10.08
CA LEU A 58 2.30 -3.37 9.11
C LEU A 58 0.80 -3.10 8.98
N LYS A 59 -0.04 -4.13 8.96
CA LYS A 59 -1.50 -4.01 8.98
C LYS A 59 -1.98 -3.24 10.21
N SER A 60 -1.44 -3.55 11.38
CA SER A 60 -1.78 -2.86 12.62
C SER A 60 -1.31 -1.40 12.65
N ILE A 61 -0.10 -1.12 12.12
CA ILE A 61 0.40 0.26 11.97
C ILE A 61 -0.47 1.05 10.97
N ALA A 62 -0.83 0.46 9.84
CA ALA A 62 -1.73 1.07 8.85
C ALA A 62 -3.09 1.43 9.44
N ARG A 63 -3.69 0.52 10.23
CA ARG A 63 -4.91 0.81 11.00
C ARG A 63 -4.73 1.96 11.98
N GLY A 64 -3.61 2.01 12.70
CA GLY A 64 -3.31 3.09 13.65
C GLY A 64 -3.11 4.47 13.01
N LEU A 65 -2.64 4.47 11.76
CA LEU A 65 -2.49 5.65 10.90
C LEU A 65 -3.74 5.98 10.07
N SER A 66 -4.75 5.12 10.07
CA SER A 66 -5.93 5.21 9.20
C SER A 66 -5.60 5.27 7.70
N ILE A 67 -4.64 4.46 7.26
CA ILE A 67 -4.25 4.32 5.83
C ILE A 67 -4.44 2.88 5.34
N GLN A 68 -4.42 2.69 4.03
CA GLN A 68 -4.42 1.37 3.41
C GLN A 68 -3.10 0.64 3.68
N ALA A 69 -3.18 -0.64 4.07
CA ALA A 69 -2.00 -1.44 4.44
C ALA A 69 -1.08 -1.73 3.24
N GLU A 70 -1.66 -1.76 2.06
CA GLU A 70 -1.03 -1.93 0.75
C GLU A 70 0.10 -0.92 0.54
N SER A 71 -0.10 0.33 0.98
CA SER A 71 0.92 1.38 0.89
C SER A 71 2.19 1.04 1.70
N LEU A 72 2.04 0.36 2.83
CA LEU A 72 3.15 -0.11 3.65
C LEU A 72 3.74 -1.40 3.09
N TYR A 73 2.91 -2.31 2.59
CA TYR A 73 3.38 -3.56 2.00
C TYR A 73 4.22 -3.33 0.76
N GLN A 74 3.82 -2.41 -0.12
CA GLN A 74 4.59 -2.05 -1.31
C GLN A 74 5.99 -1.54 -0.95
N ARG A 75 6.09 -0.64 0.03
CA ARG A 75 7.39 -0.12 0.52
C ARG A 75 8.21 -1.17 1.24
N ALA A 76 7.57 -2.09 1.94
CA ALA A 76 8.22 -3.24 2.56
C ALA A 76 8.67 -4.29 1.53
N GLY A 77 8.24 -4.19 0.26
CA GLY A 77 8.46 -5.20 -0.77
C GLY A 77 7.70 -6.50 -0.52
N LEU A 78 6.58 -6.43 0.20
CA LEU A 78 5.68 -7.55 0.51
C LEU A 78 4.54 -7.70 -0.50
N LEU A 79 4.30 -6.66 -1.30
CA LEU A 79 3.55 -6.81 -2.54
C LEU A 79 4.58 -6.98 -3.65
N ASP A 80 4.49 -8.11 -4.36
CA ASP A 80 5.11 -8.20 -5.67
C ASP A 80 4.54 -7.06 -6.52
N GLU A 81 5.38 -6.45 -7.35
CA GLU A 81 4.99 -5.39 -8.29
C GLU A 81 3.87 -5.85 -9.27
N GLY A 82 3.46 -7.12 -9.22
CA GLY A 82 2.33 -7.68 -9.97
C GLY A 82 1.01 -7.82 -9.20
N PHE A 83 0.92 -7.47 -7.90
CA PHE A 83 -0.39 -7.41 -7.22
C PHE A 83 -1.06 -6.06 -7.52
N HIS A 84 -1.51 -5.93 -8.76
CA HIS A 84 -2.51 -4.95 -9.11
C HIS A 84 -3.88 -5.61 -8.87
N PRO A 85 -4.83 -4.97 -8.15
CA PRO A 85 -6.22 -5.38 -8.30
C PRO A 85 -6.52 -5.40 -9.80
N PRO A 86 -7.28 -6.40 -10.30
CA PRO A 86 -7.53 -6.51 -11.73
C PRO A 86 -8.01 -5.15 -12.24
N SER A 87 -7.40 -4.68 -13.32
CA SER A 87 -7.90 -3.51 -14.01
C SER A 87 -9.39 -3.67 -14.25
N VAL A 88 -10.13 -2.56 -14.35
CA VAL A 88 -11.56 -2.63 -14.69
C VAL A 88 -11.75 -3.46 -15.97
N VAL A 89 -10.79 -3.40 -16.90
CA VAL A 89 -10.76 -4.22 -18.11
C VAL A 89 -10.72 -5.71 -17.79
N GLU A 90 -9.72 -6.15 -17.02
CA GLU A 90 -9.56 -7.56 -16.62
C GLU A 90 -10.75 -8.08 -15.80
N ALA A 91 -11.30 -7.25 -14.92
CA ALA A 91 -12.46 -7.61 -14.11
C ALA A 91 -13.71 -7.85 -14.98
N VAL A 92 -13.96 -6.99 -15.96
CA VAL A 92 -15.08 -7.14 -16.90
C VAL A 92 -14.87 -8.34 -17.84
N GLU A 93 -13.63 -8.59 -18.28
CA GLU A 93 -13.31 -9.74 -19.14
C GLU A 93 -13.48 -11.08 -18.41
N ALA A 94 -13.15 -11.14 -17.12
CA ALA A 94 -13.27 -12.35 -16.30
C ALA A 94 -14.71 -12.64 -15.82
N ASP A 95 -15.65 -11.70 -15.94
CA ASP A 95 -17.02 -11.86 -15.47
C ASP A 95 -17.79 -12.91 -16.31
N LEU A 96 -18.26 -13.96 -15.65
CA LEU A 96 -19.02 -15.06 -16.27
C LEU A 96 -20.52 -14.75 -16.42
N GLN A 97 -21.03 -13.71 -15.77
CA GLN A 97 -22.42 -13.25 -15.91
C GLN A 97 -22.63 -12.42 -17.19
N LEU A 98 -21.55 -11.90 -17.76
CA LEU A 98 -21.57 -11.06 -18.95
C LEU A 98 -21.27 -11.85 -20.22
N ASN A 99 -22.07 -11.64 -21.26
CA ASN A 99 -21.73 -12.10 -22.60
C ASN A 99 -20.75 -11.14 -23.30
N GLN A 100 -20.18 -11.56 -24.43
CA GLN A 100 -19.18 -10.78 -25.17
C GLN A 100 -19.68 -9.39 -25.62
N ARG A 101 -20.97 -9.25 -25.92
CA ARG A 101 -21.56 -7.96 -26.30
C ARG A 101 -21.62 -7.02 -25.09
N GLN A 102 -22.06 -7.51 -23.94
CA GLN A 102 -22.14 -6.71 -22.71
C GLN A 102 -20.76 -6.26 -22.23
N LYS A 103 -19.76 -7.16 -22.27
CA LYS A 103 -18.37 -6.83 -21.97
C LYS A 103 -17.86 -5.68 -22.84
N ARG A 104 -18.07 -5.79 -24.16
CA ARG A 104 -17.66 -4.74 -25.12
C ARG A 104 -18.30 -3.38 -24.81
N VAL A 105 -19.60 -3.34 -24.53
CA VAL A 105 -20.28 -2.07 -24.19
C VAL A 105 -19.72 -1.43 -22.92
N LEU A 106 -19.50 -2.22 -21.87
CA LEU A 106 -18.93 -1.71 -20.61
C LEU A 106 -17.51 -1.16 -20.80
N LEU A 107 -16.68 -1.87 -21.56
CA LEU A 107 -15.31 -1.44 -21.85
C LEU A 107 -15.27 -0.20 -22.73
N ASP A 108 -16.18 -0.06 -23.70
CA ASP A 108 -16.26 1.13 -24.54
C ASP A 108 -16.62 2.36 -23.70
N ILE A 109 -17.62 2.27 -22.81
CA ILE A 109 -18.00 3.36 -21.89
C ILE A 109 -16.83 3.71 -20.96
N TYR A 110 -16.19 2.70 -20.36
CA TYR A 110 -15.05 2.90 -19.46
C TYR A 110 -13.90 3.63 -20.16
N ARG A 111 -13.57 3.24 -21.40
CA ARG A 111 -12.51 3.86 -22.19
C ARG A 111 -12.80 5.32 -22.51
N THR A 112 -14.07 5.68 -22.79
CA THR A 112 -14.44 7.08 -23.01
C THR A 112 -14.08 7.95 -21.82
N TYR A 113 -14.40 7.51 -20.59
CA TYR A 113 -14.08 8.30 -19.39
C TYR A 113 -12.57 8.39 -19.10
N VAL A 114 -11.81 7.32 -19.34
CA VAL A 114 -10.37 7.32 -19.08
C VAL A 114 -9.61 8.15 -20.12
N GLN A 115 -10.09 8.18 -21.37
CA GLN A 115 -9.47 9.00 -22.43
C GLN A 115 -9.77 10.50 -22.28
N GLU A 116 -10.90 10.87 -21.68
CA GLU A 116 -11.24 12.28 -21.40
C GLU A 116 -10.36 12.91 -20.31
N GLU A 117 -9.75 12.12 -19.41
CA GLU A 117 -8.82 12.64 -18.39
C GLU A 117 -7.39 12.90 -18.91
N GLU A 118 -7.06 12.46 -20.14
CA GLU A 118 -5.74 12.66 -20.77
C GLU A 118 -5.71 13.84 -21.77
N GLU A 119 -6.54 14.89 -21.61
CA GLU A 119 -6.27 16.17 -22.27
C GLU A 119 -5.26 16.98 -21.45
N PRO A 120 -4.00 17.16 -21.91
CA PRO A 120 -3.02 17.96 -21.21
C PRO A 120 -3.41 19.45 -21.33
N SER A 121 -3.64 20.10 -20.18
CA SER A 121 -3.52 21.56 -20.06
C SER A 121 -2.07 22.00 -20.15
#